data_AF-A0A085ZC70-F1
#
_entry.id   AF-A0A085ZC70-F1
#
_cell.length_a   1.000
_cell.length_b   1.000
_cell.length_c   1.000
_cell.angle_alpha   90.00
_cell.angle_beta   90.00
_cell.angle_gamma   90.00
#
_symmetry.space_group_name_H-M   'P 1'
#
loop_
_entity.id
_entity.type
_entity.pdbx_description
1 polymer ?
#
loop_
_entity_poly.entity_id
_entity_poly.type
_entity_poly.pdbx_seq_one_letter_code
_entity_poly.pdbx_strand_id
1 'polypeptide(L)'
;MKIYLKQIYMVGNFKYLALFALFLSCFSCQNRERKVQLANELITENLSVLLDNLDYFNISNDSLTVGVYQYVGEIKSDQKIVIEKFQNKFNLNDEKIFNEYIKIEKIPKKIGNYSLFLDTDNTFQKRNNIVKVSFVNFIISRNNQYASVEVIKSLGNGTKFEIYYFKQIDGKWVFDSKELIGLG
;
A
#
# COMPACT_ATOMS: atom_id res chain seq x y z
N MET A 1 -68.71 -0.50 -3.95
CA MET A 1 -67.57 -0.31 -4.88
C MET A 1 -66.41 -1.20 -4.39
N LYS A 2 -66.15 -2.34 -5.04
CA LYS A 2 -65.07 -3.26 -4.64
C LYS A 2 -63.83 -2.96 -5.49
N ILE A 3 -62.76 -2.48 -4.86
CA ILE A 3 -61.47 -2.27 -5.50
C ILE A 3 -60.71 -3.60 -5.43
N TYR A 4 -60.52 -4.25 -6.58
CA TYR A 4 -59.64 -5.40 -6.70
C TYR A 4 -58.21 -4.90 -6.91
N LEU A 5 -57.37 -5.00 -5.88
CA LEU A 5 -55.93 -4.86 -6.02
C LEU A 5 -55.40 -6.09 -6.76
N LYS A 6 -55.06 -5.90 -8.03
CA LYS A 6 -54.39 -6.88 -8.88
C LYS A 6 -53.03 -7.19 -8.26
N GLN A 7 -52.91 -8.35 -7.61
CA GLN A 7 -51.67 -8.86 -7.07
C GLN A 7 -50.69 -9.09 -8.24
N ILE A 8 -49.70 -8.23 -8.38
CA ILE A 8 -48.69 -8.32 -9.44
C ILE A 8 -47.78 -9.50 -9.09
N TYR A 9 -47.82 -10.53 -9.94
CA TYR A 9 -47.03 -11.74 -9.85
C TYR A 9 -45.54 -11.42 -10.13
N MET A 10 -44.77 -11.03 -9.11
CA MET A 10 -43.32 -10.75 -9.20
C MET A 10 -42.45 -11.81 -8.50
N VAL A 11 -42.95 -13.04 -8.35
CA VAL A 11 -42.25 -14.11 -7.61
C VAL A 11 -41.18 -14.84 -8.44
N GLY A 12 -41.18 -14.68 -9.77
CA GLY A 12 -40.26 -15.38 -10.70
C GLY A 12 -38.88 -14.74 -10.87
N ASN A 13 -38.79 -13.40 -10.87
CA ASN A 13 -37.53 -12.69 -11.19
C ASN A 13 -36.70 -12.31 -9.95
N PHE A 14 -37.26 -12.32 -8.75
CA PHE A 14 -36.53 -11.93 -7.52
C PHE A 14 -35.43 -12.93 -7.17
N LYS A 15 -35.62 -14.24 -7.44
CA LYS A 15 -34.61 -15.27 -7.21
C LYS A 15 -33.36 -15.07 -8.07
N TYR A 16 -33.54 -14.72 -9.34
CA TYR A 16 -32.42 -14.42 -10.24
C TYR A 16 -31.72 -13.11 -9.88
N LEU A 17 -32.47 -12.11 -9.41
CA LEU A 17 -31.90 -10.86 -8.91
C LEU A 17 -31.07 -11.05 -7.64
N ALA A 18 -31.55 -11.91 -6.72
CA ALA A 18 -30.80 -12.29 -5.52
C ALA A 18 -29.55 -13.12 -5.85
N LEU A 19 -29.63 -14.07 -6.80
CA LEU A 19 -28.49 -14.83 -7.31
C LEU A 19 -27.47 -13.94 -8.03
N PHE A 20 -27.93 -12.98 -8.83
CA PHE A 20 -27.07 -12.01 -9.50
C PHE A 20 -26.39 -11.06 -8.50
N ALA A 21 -27.11 -10.62 -7.47
CA ALA A 21 -26.55 -9.82 -6.39
C ALA A 21 -25.52 -10.60 -5.55
N LEU A 22 -25.78 -11.88 -5.24
CA LEU A 22 -24.84 -12.79 -4.58
C LEU A 22 -23.60 -13.06 -5.45
N PHE A 23 -23.80 -13.24 -6.76
CA PHE A 23 -22.70 -13.42 -7.70
C PHE A 23 -21.81 -12.18 -7.70
N LEU A 24 -22.38 -10.98 -7.87
CA LEU A 24 -21.65 -9.71 -7.87
C LEU A 24 -20.91 -9.45 -6.55
N SER A 25 -21.49 -9.79 -5.40
CA SER A 25 -20.82 -9.61 -4.10
C SER A 25 -19.62 -10.54 -3.93
N CYS A 26 -19.70 -11.78 -4.42
CA CYS A 26 -18.58 -12.74 -4.39
C CYS A 26 -17.37 -12.28 -5.21
N PHE A 27 -17.56 -11.69 -6.40
CA PHE A 27 -16.43 -11.17 -7.20
C PHE A 27 -15.73 -9.98 -6.56
N SER A 28 -16.50 -9.12 -5.87
CA SER A 28 -15.94 -7.95 -5.19
C SER A 28 -15.01 -8.38 -4.05
N CYS A 29 -15.43 -9.35 -3.24
CA CYS A 29 -14.62 -9.89 -2.14
C CYS A 29 -13.34 -10.58 -2.65
N GLN A 30 -13.43 -11.43 -3.67
CA GLN A 30 -12.26 -12.11 -4.23
C GLN A 30 -11.23 -11.14 -4.80
N ASN A 31 -11.69 -10.06 -5.46
CA ASN A 31 -10.77 -9.05 -6.01
C ASN A 31 -10.06 -8.27 -4.90
N ARG A 32 -10.76 -8.00 -3.79
CA ARG A 32 -10.18 -7.36 -2.60
C ARG A 32 -9.10 -8.25 -1.97
N GLU A 33 -9.41 -9.50 -1.68
CA GLU A 33 -8.45 -10.46 -1.11
C GLU A 33 -7.21 -10.61 -1.98
N ARG A 34 -7.39 -10.74 -3.30
CA ARG A 34 -6.28 -10.80 -4.25
C ARG A 34 -5.39 -9.56 -4.20
N LYS A 35 -5.96 -8.36 -4.10
CA LYS A 35 -5.17 -7.13 -4.00
C LYS A 35 -4.41 -7.04 -2.68
N VAL A 36 -4.99 -7.49 -1.58
CA VAL A 36 -4.28 -7.56 -0.28
C VAL A 36 -3.10 -8.52 -0.38
N GLN A 37 -3.29 -9.67 -1.02
CA GLN A 37 -2.22 -10.64 -1.26
C GLN A 37 -1.09 -10.03 -2.11
N LEU A 38 -1.43 -9.42 -3.25
CA LEU A 38 -0.46 -8.77 -4.14
C LEU A 38 0.33 -7.67 -3.41
N ALA A 39 -0.33 -6.93 -2.52
CA ALA A 39 0.33 -5.90 -1.74
C ALA A 39 1.33 -6.47 -0.73
N ASN A 40 0.95 -7.55 -0.03
CA ASN A 40 1.85 -8.27 0.87
C ASN A 40 3.08 -8.83 0.13
N GLU A 41 2.85 -9.43 -1.03
CA GLU A 41 3.91 -9.94 -1.91
C GLU A 41 4.86 -8.82 -2.30
N LEU A 42 4.34 -7.68 -2.78
CA LEU A 42 5.16 -6.53 -3.18
C LEU A 42 6.08 -6.07 -2.05
N ILE A 43 5.53 -5.80 -0.86
CA ILE A 43 6.28 -5.29 0.28
C ILE A 43 7.34 -6.30 0.73
N THR A 44 6.98 -7.59 0.76
CA THR A 44 7.90 -8.66 1.22
C THR A 44 9.04 -8.87 0.24
N GLU A 45 8.75 -8.94 -1.07
CA GLU A 45 9.74 -9.16 -2.12
C GLU A 45 10.70 -7.97 -2.28
N ASN A 46 10.22 -6.75 -2.03
CA ASN A 46 10.96 -5.51 -2.31
C ASN A 46 11.38 -4.74 -1.07
N LEU A 47 11.32 -5.34 0.12
CA LEU A 47 11.63 -4.65 1.37
C LEU A 47 13.03 -4.00 1.35
N SER A 48 14.04 -4.70 0.83
CA SER A 48 15.41 -4.15 0.72
C SER A 48 15.49 -2.93 -0.17
N VAL A 49 14.70 -2.87 -1.25
CA VAL A 49 14.62 -1.73 -2.16
C VAL A 49 13.90 -0.56 -1.48
N LEU A 50 12.78 -0.83 -0.81
CA LEU A 50 12.02 0.19 -0.07
C LEU A 50 12.84 0.81 1.06
N LEU A 51 13.79 0.06 1.61
CA LEU A 51 14.72 0.47 2.67
C LEU A 51 16.10 0.89 2.13
N ASP A 52 16.22 1.26 0.86
CA ASP A 52 17.48 1.75 0.33
C ASP A 52 17.82 3.18 0.85
N ASN A 53 19.02 3.66 0.51
CA ASN A 53 19.47 5.03 0.78
C ASN A 53 19.31 5.50 2.24
N LEU A 54 19.37 4.57 3.20
CA LEU A 54 19.36 4.88 4.63
C LEU A 54 20.60 5.65 5.05
N ASP A 55 21.71 5.51 4.33
CA ASP A 55 22.97 6.22 4.55
C ASP A 55 22.80 7.75 4.48
N TYR A 56 21.75 8.26 3.81
CA TYR A 56 21.39 9.67 3.81
C TYR A 56 21.25 10.25 5.23
N PHE A 57 20.76 9.45 6.17
CA PHE A 57 20.56 9.85 7.56
C PHE A 57 21.79 9.58 8.45
N ASN A 58 22.81 8.91 7.92
CA ASN A 58 24.00 8.51 8.66
C ASN A 58 25.02 9.67 8.73
N ILE A 59 24.68 10.70 9.51
CA ILE A 59 25.48 11.93 9.65
C ILE A 59 26.56 11.77 10.74
N SER A 60 26.37 10.86 11.69
CA SER A 60 27.38 10.48 12.69
C SER A 60 27.88 9.06 12.42
N ASN A 61 29.10 8.72 12.84
CA ASN A 61 29.65 7.35 12.73
C ASN A 61 28.96 6.33 13.69
N ASP A 62 27.74 6.63 14.16
CA ASP A 62 26.99 5.76 15.07
C ASP A 62 26.18 4.74 14.29
N SER A 63 26.03 3.54 14.86
CA SER A 63 25.19 2.51 14.24
C SER A 63 23.71 2.92 14.29
N LEU A 64 23.13 3.21 13.12
CA LEU A 64 21.70 3.44 12.99
C LEU A 64 20.91 2.13 13.03
N THR A 65 19.75 2.18 13.68
CA THR A 65 18.73 1.13 13.64
C THR A 65 17.54 1.62 12.81
N VAL A 66 16.82 0.71 12.17
CA VAL A 66 15.66 1.05 11.35
C VAL A 66 14.40 0.43 11.96
N GLY A 67 13.43 1.28 12.27
CA GLY A 67 12.10 0.87 12.69
C GLY A 67 11.13 0.97 11.51
N VAL A 68 10.59 -0.16 11.08
CA VAL A 68 9.59 -0.21 9.99
C VAL A 68 8.21 -0.26 10.61
N TYR A 69 7.36 0.73 10.29
CA TYR A 69 5.98 0.74 10.77
C TYR A 69 5.22 -0.48 10.25
N GLN A 70 4.53 -1.18 11.14
CA GLN A 70 3.92 -2.47 10.81
C GLN A 70 2.74 -2.39 9.84
N TYR A 71 2.12 -1.21 9.68
CA TYR A 71 0.96 -1.04 8.82
C TYR A 71 1.31 -0.32 7.52
N VAL A 72 0.80 -0.84 6.41
CA VAL A 72 0.95 -0.30 5.06
C VAL A 72 -0.41 0.17 4.55
N GLY A 73 -0.38 1.24 3.75
CA GLY A 73 -1.57 1.74 3.07
C GLY A 73 -2.31 2.82 3.83
N GLU A 74 -1.72 3.40 4.88
CA GLU A 74 -2.26 4.61 5.49
C GLU A 74 -2.34 5.71 4.43
N ILE A 75 -3.50 6.38 4.34
CA ILE A 75 -3.73 7.48 3.41
C ILE A 75 -3.24 8.77 4.07
N LYS A 76 -2.23 9.42 3.47
CA LYS A 76 -1.70 10.72 3.89
C LYS A 76 -2.17 11.82 2.95
N SER A 77 -1.98 13.09 3.36
CA SER A 77 -2.40 14.27 2.60
C SER A 77 -1.89 14.30 1.16
N ASP A 78 -0.73 13.71 0.92
CA ASP A 78 -0.01 13.81 -0.34
C ASP A 78 -0.50 12.79 -1.39
N GLN A 79 -1.58 12.04 -1.09
CA GLN A 79 -2.18 11.02 -1.95
C GLN A 79 -2.44 11.50 -3.39
N LYS A 80 -2.81 12.77 -3.57
CA LYS A 80 -3.13 13.31 -4.90
C LYS A 80 -1.90 13.34 -5.80
N ILE A 81 -0.76 13.79 -5.25
CA ILE A 81 0.51 13.84 -5.96
C ILE A 81 0.96 12.42 -6.32
N VAL A 82 0.79 11.47 -5.39
CA VAL A 82 1.14 10.06 -5.62
C VAL A 82 0.29 9.47 -6.75
N ILE A 83 -1.02 9.68 -6.73
CA ILE A 83 -1.94 9.22 -7.80
C ILE A 83 -1.56 9.83 -9.14
N GLU A 84 -1.39 11.15 -9.23
CA GLU A 84 -1.08 11.84 -10.48
C GLU A 84 0.22 11.35 -11.08
N LYS A 85 1.28 11.22 -10.27
CA LYS A 85 2.57 10.71 -10.74
C LYS A 85 2.48 9.24 -11.18
N PHE A 86 1.76 8.40 -10.46
CA PHE A 86 1.55 7.00 -10.83
C PHE A 86 0.80 6.85 -12.16
N GLN A 87 -0.29 7.61 -12.32
CA GLN A 87 -1.09 7.66 -13.55
C GLN A 87 -0.24 8.11 -14.74
N ASN A 88 0.50 9.21 -14.59
CA ASN A 88 1.36 9.74 -15.65
C ASN A 88 2.49 8.78 -16.03
N LYS A 89 3.11 8.12 -15.06
CA LYS A 89 4.25 7.21 -15.32
C LYS A 89 3.86 5.98 -16.15
N PHE A 90 2.68 5.42 -15.90
CA PHE A 90 2.23 4.19 -16.54
C PHE A 90 1.10 4.40 -17.55
N ASN A 91 0.77 5.66 -17.88
CA ASN A 91 -0.35 6.03 -18.74
C ASN A 91 -1.68 5.36 -18.31
N LEU A 92 -1.97 5.43 -17.00
CA LEU A 92 -3.17 4.83 -16.39
C LEU A 92 -4.24 5.89 -16.14
N ASN A 93 -5.50 5.47 -16.20
CA ASN A 93 -6.66 6.34 -15.95
C ASN A 93 -7.46 5.87 -14.73
N ASP A 94 -7.98 6.82 -13.97
CA ASP A 94 -8.89 6.60 -12.83
C ASP A 94 -8.36 5.66 -11.73
N GLU A 95 -7.04 5.61 -11.53
CA GLU A 95 -6.43 4.86 -10.43
C GLU A 95 -6.79 5.45 -9.07
N LYS A 96 -6.91 4.58 -8.06
CA LYS A 96 -7.31 4.94 -6.70
C LYS A 96 -6.36 4.32 -5.68
N ILE A 97 -6.12 5.04 -4.58
CA ILE A 97 -5.39 4.48 -3.44
C ILE A 97 -6.06 3.19 -2.99
N PHE A 98 -5.23 2.19 -2.73
CA PHE A 98 -5.66 0.94 -2.14
C PHE A 98 -5.93 1.18 -0.65
N ASN A 99 -7.20 1.44 -0.33
CA ASN A 99 -7.65 1.75 1.02
C ASN A 99 -7.90 0.47 1.83
N GLU A 100 -6.85 -0.32 2.02
CA GLU A 100 -6.88 -1.52 2.85
C GLU A 100 -5.68 -1.55 3.78
N TYR A 101 -5.91 -1.92 5.02
CA TYR A 101 -4.85 -2.07 6.00
C TYR A 101 -4.10 -3.38 5.77
N ILE A 102 -2.85 -3.27 5.36
CA ILE A 102 -1.96 -4.41 5.23
C ILE A 102 -1.04 -4.42 6.44
N LYS A 103 -1.03 -5.52 7.18
CA LYS A 103 -0.17 -5.70 8.36
C LYS A 103 1.04 -6.55 8.00
N ILE A 104 2.23 -5.97 8.14
CA ILE A 104 3.48 -6.71 8.01
C ILE A 104 3.68 -7.52 9.29
N GLU A 105 3.67 -8.84 9.17
CA GLU A 105 3.86 -9.74 10.32
C GLU A 105 5.33 -9.96 10.68
N LYS A 106 6.20 -9.98 9.66
CA LYS A 106 7.61 -10.34 9.81
C LYS A 106 8.48 -9.53 8.86
N ILE A 107 9.64 -9.13 9.36
CA ILE A 107 10.73 -8.54 8.56
C ILE A 107 12.05 -9.24 8.91
N PRO A 108 13.04 -9.25 8.02
CA PRO A 108 14.39 -9.67 8.36
C PRO A 108 14.95 -8.82 9.51
N LYS A 109 15.79 -9.42 10.36
CA LYS A 109 16.43 -8.71 11.49
C LYS A 109 17.48 -7.68 11.06
N LYS A 110 17.97 -7.76 9.83
CA LYS A 110 19.04 -6.90 9.30
C LYS A 110 18.92 -6.75 7.78
N ILE A 111 19.21 -5.56 7.27
CA ILE A 111 19.47 -5.31 5.85
C ILE A 111 20.77 -4.52 5.73
N GLY A 112 21.73 -5.06 4.98
CA GLY A 112 23.08 -4.50 4.91
C GLY A 112 23.72 -4.38 6.29
N ASN A 113 24.03 -3.15 6.69
CA ASN A 113 24.62 -2.83 8.01
C ASN A 113 23.58 -2.41 9.06
N TYR A 114 22.31 -2.31 8.69
CA TYR A 114 21.24 -1.79 9.55
C TYR A 114 20.47 -2.90 10.23
N SER A 115 20.37 -2.82 11.57
CA SER A 115 19.44 -3.65 12.35
C SER A 115 18.01 -3.17 12.14
N LEU A 116 17.07 -4.10 12.01
CA LEU A 116 15.67 -3.84 11.70
C LEU A 116 14.75 -4.36 12.80
N PHE A 117 13.69 -3.62 13.07
CA PHE A 117 12.57 -4.09 13.90
C PHE A 117 11.24 -3.56 13.37
N LEU A 118 10.17 -4.32 13.62
CA LEU A 118 8.81 -3.87 13.37
C LEU A 118 8.37 -2.94 14.49
N ASP A 119 7.96 -1.73 14.12
CA ASP A 119 7.44 -0.73 15.04
C ASP A 119 5.94 -0.97 15.23
N THR A 120 5.60 -1.59 16.36
CA THR A 120 4.21 -1.97 16.71
C THR A 120 3.50 -0.92 17.56
N ASP A 121 4.28 -0.03 18.18
CA ASP A 121 3.82 0.91 19.20
C ASP A 121 3.74 2.34 18.64
N ASN A 122 2.63 3.04 18.92
CA ASN A 122 2.54 4.50 18.75
C ASN A 122 3.33 5.28 19.82
N THR A 123 3.91 4.60 20.82
CA THR A 123 4.70 5.22 21.89
C THR A 123 6.14 5.41 21.45
N PHE A 124 6.35 6.53 20.77
CA PHE A 124 7.64 7.02 20.32
C PHE A 124 8.60 7.24 21.51
N GLN A 125 9.42 6.26 21.87
CA GLN A 125 10.69 6.59 22.52
C GLN A 125 11.57 7.21 21.44
N LYS A 126 11.64 8.55 21.40
CA LYS A 126 12.59 9.28 20.56
C LYS A 126 14.00 8.80 20.90
N ARG A 127 14.58 7.96 20.05
CA ARG A 127 16.00 7.64 20.08
C ARG A 127 16.62 8.24 18.83
N ASN A 128 17.62 9.09 19.02
CA ASN A 128 18.25 9.87 17.95
C ASN A 128 18.99 9.01 16.90
N ASN A 129 19.00 7.69 17.06
CA ASN A 129 19.67 6.72 16.20
C ASN A 129 18.70 5.73 15.52
N ILE A 130 17.38 6.00 15.53
CA ILE A 130 16.39 5.17 14.85
C ILE A 130 15.81 5.91 13.65
N VAL A 131 16.08 5.40 12.46
CA VAL A 131 15.36 5.82 11.25
C VAL A 131 13.99 5.15 11.26
N LYS A 132 12.93 5.94 11.25
CA LYS A 132 11.56 5.45 11.14
C LYS A 132 11.18 5.40 9.68
N VAL A 133 10.59 4.29 9.25
CA VAL A 133 10.13 4.09 7.88
C VAL A 133 8.66 3.71 7.88
N SER A 134 7.88 4.38 7.04
CA SER A 134 6.46 4.08 6.85
C SER A 134 6.11 3.97 5.37
N PHE A 135 5.15 3.09 5.07
CA PHE A 135 4.68 2.80 3.73
C PHE A 135 3.23 3.28 3.59
N VAL A 136 3.05 4.40 2.90
CA VAL A 136 1.77 5.13 2.82
C VAL A 136 1.32 5.25 1.36
N ASN A 137 0.08 5.70 1.15
CA ASN A 137 -0.47 6.02 -0.17
C ASN A 137 -0.24 4.90 -1.21
N PHE A 138 -0.48 3.66 -0.80
CA PHE A 138 -0.23 2.47 -1.61
C PHE A 138 -1.25 2.34 -2.76
N ILE A 139 -0.80 2.02 -3.97
CA ILE A 139 -1.65 1.89 -5.15
C ILE A 139 -1.29 0.60 -5.89
N ILE A 140 -2.29 -0.24 -6.19
CA ILE A 140 -2.17 -1.30 -7.20
C ILE A 140 -3.15 -0.97 -8.32
N SER A 141 -2.61 -0.84 -9.52
CA SER A 141 -3.37 -0.60 -10.75
C SER A 141 -4.55 -1.55 -10.92
N ARG A 142 -5.58 -1.14 -11.64
CA ARG A 142 -6.78 -1.97 -11.87
C ARG A 142 -6.47 -3.29 -12.58
N ASN A 143 -5.48 -3.30 -13.47
CA ASN A 143 -5.04 -4.49 -14.19
C ASN A 143 -4.01 -5.33 -13.39
N ASN A 144 -3.66 -4.92 -12.17
CA ASN A 144 -2.68 -5.53 -11.29
C ASN A 144 -1.24 -5.60 -11.85
N GLN A 145 -0.93 -4.89 -12.95
CA GLN A 145 0.39 -4.96 -13.59
C GLN A 145 1.40 -3.98 -12.99
N TYR A 146 0.91 -2.91 -12.39
CA TYR A 146 1.70 -1.82 -11.85
C TYR A 146 1.30 -1.52 -10.41
N ALA A 147 2.27 -1.09 -9.62
CA ALA A 147 2.04 -0.63 -8.27
C ALA A 147 2.93 0.56 -7.92
N SER A 148 2.48 1.31 -6.92
CA SER A 148 3.20 2.43 -6.35
C SER A 148 3.05 2.43 -4.83
N VAL A 149 4.10 2.81 -4.13
CA VAL A 149 4.08 3.04 -2.68
C VAL A 149 4.88 4.29 -2.37
N GLU A 150 4.32 5.14 -1.53
CA GLU A 150 5.08 6.22 -0.94
C GLU A 150 5.80 5.70 0.31
N VAL A 151 7.11 5.95 0.36
CA VAL A 151 7.97 5.59 1.48
C VAL A 151 8.43 6.88 2.15
N ILE A 152 8.04 7.04 3.41
CA ILE A 152 8.49 8.15 4.25
C ILE A 152 9.55 7.62 5.20
N LYS A 153 10.74 8.22 5.16
CA LYS A 153 11.88 7.90 6.03
C LYS A 153 12.19 9.12 6.89
N SER A 154 12.30 8.98 8.21
CA SER A 154 12.60 10.10 9.11
C SER A 154 13.61 9.74 10.19
N LEU A 155 14.47 10.70 10.55
CA LEU A 155 15.40 10.63 11.66
C LEU A 155 15.49 12.01 12.33
N GLY A 156 15.16 12.11 13.61
CA GLY A 156 15.16 13.38 14.34
C GLY A 156 14.20 14.39 13.68
N ASN A 157 14.74 15.48 13.15
CA ASN A 157 13.97 16.49 12.42
C ASN A 157 13.98 16.28 10.89
N GLY A 158 14.88 15.44 10.37
CA GLY A 158 15.00 15.23 8.92
C GLY A 158 13.99 14.21 8.42
N THR A 159 13.32 14.51 7.31
CA THR A 159 12.36 13.62 6.66
C THR A 159 12.59 13.57 5.15
N LYS A 160 12.41 12.38 4.57
CA LYS A 160 12.53 12.13 3.15
C LYS A 160 11.27 11.41 2.65
N PHE A 161 10.71 11.92 1.56
CA PHE A 161 9.49 11.42 0.95
C PHE A 161 9.82 10.93 -0.46
N GLU A 162 9.59 9.64 -0.73
CA GLU A 162 9.92 9.00 -2.00
C GLU A 162 8.74 8.16 -2.51
N ILE A 163 8.48 8.17 -3.81
CA ILE A 163 7.52 7.23 -4.44
C ILE A 163 8.31 6.14 -5.14
N TYR A 164 7.98 4.88 -4.86
CA TYR A 164 8.56 3.70 -5.51
C TYR A 164 7.53 3.09 -6.44
N TYR A 165 8.00 2.70 -7.63
CA TYR A 165 7.18 2.14 -8.69
C TYR A 165 7.61 0.72 -9.02
N PHE A 166 6.63 -0.14 -9.27
CA PHE A 166 6.84 -1.57 -9.50
C PHE A 166 6.05 -2.06 -10.70
N LYS A 167 6.57 -3.09 -11.36
CA LYS A 167 5.93 -3.83 -12.44
C LYS A 167 5.81 -5.30 -12.05
N GLN A 168 4.70 -5.92 -12.43
CA GLN A 168 4.54 -7.36 -12.32
C GLN A 168 5.17 -8.03 -13.54
N ILE A 169 6.22 -8.83 -13.33
CA ILE A 169 6.91 -9.59 -14.38
C ILE A 169 6.98 -11.05 -13.92
N ASP A 170 6.43 -11.96 -14.71
CA ASP A 170 6.39 -13.41 -14.40
C ASP A 170 5.84 -13.73 -13.01
N GLY A 171 4.81 -12.98 -12.59
CA GLY A 171 4.15 -13.16 -11.30
C GLY A 171 4.88 -12.55 -10.10
N LYS A 172 6.00 -11.86 -10.30
CA LYS A 172 6.77 -11.20 -9.23
C LYS A 172 6.76 -9.68 -9.37
N TRP A 173 6.86 -8.98 -8.26
CA TRP A 173 7.01 -7.53 -8.24
C TRP A 173 8.46 -7.15 -8.45
N VAL A 174 8.73 -6.47 -9.56
CA VAL A 174 10.05 -5.96 -9.93
C VAL A 174 10.06 -4.45 -9.76
N PHE A 175 11.05 -3.95 -9.03
CA PHE A 175 11.31 -2.51 -8.93
C PHE A 175 11.58 -1.90 -10.31
N ASP A 176 10.83 -0.85 -10.66
CA ASP A 176 10.98 -0.14 -11.93
C ASP A 176 11.79 1.15 -11.75
N SER A 177 11.35 2.02 -10.83
CA SER A 177 12.06 3.25 -10.51
C SER A 177 11.56 3.84 -9.20
N LYS A 178 12.19 4.92 -8.74
CA LYS A 178 11.67 5.77 -7.67
C LYS A 178 11.82 7.24 -7.99
N GLU A 179 11.04 8.07 -7.32
CA GLU A 179 11.09 9.53 -7.43
C GLU A 179 11.10 10.17 -6.04
N LEU A 180 11.96 11.17 -5.83
CA LEU A 180 11.95 12.00 -4.63
C LEU A 180 10.83 13.05 -4.77
N ILE A 181 9.91 13.10 -3.82
CA ILE A 181 8.81 14.08 -3.83
C ILE A 181 9.04 15.23 -2.85
N GLY A 182 9.89 15.04 -1.84
CA GLY A 182 10.19 16.09 -0.88
C GLY A 182 11.29 15.74 0.11
N LEU A 183 11.85 16.79 0.70
CA LEU A 183 12.74 16.75 1.86
C LEU A 183 12.19 17.71 2.91
N GLY A 184 12.25 17.32 4.18
CA GLY A 184 11.82 18.11 5.34
C GLY A 184 12.88 18.11 6.42
#